data_AF-A0A2U2Z505-F1
#
_entry.id   AF-A0A2U2Z505-F1
#
_cell.length_a   1.000
_cell.length_b   1.000
_cell.length_c   1.000
_cell.angle_alpha   90.00
_cell.angle_beta   90.00
_cell.angle_gamma   90.00
#
_symmetry.space_group_name_H-M   'P 1'
#
loop_
_entity.id
_entity.type
_entity.pdbx_description
1 polymer ?
#
loop_
_entity_poly.entity_id
_entity_poly.type
_entity_poly.pdbx_seq_one_letter_code
_entity_poly.pdbx_strand_id
1 'polypeptide(L)'
;MTLNEITRSAILQAVAEYDRLGRDAFLERYGFGPSRSYLLEIDGKEYDSKAIVGAAHGYLSGREPLGSDEFSGGKDHAAKLLSDLGFEVVVRTAG
;
A
#
# COMPACT_ATOMS: atom_id res chain seq x y z
N MET A 1 -9.63 5.75 11.99
CA MET A 1 -9.60 5.84 10.52
C MET A 1 -10.14 4.56 9.92
N THR A 2 -10.81 4.65 8.78
CA THR A 2 -11.51 3.52 8.15
C THR A 2 -10.78 3.08 6.88
N LEU A 3 -9.86 2.13 7.04
CA LEU A 3 -9.16 1.49 5.91
C LEU A 3 -10.13 0.69 5.00
N ASN A 4 -11.31 0.34 5.50
CA ASN A 4 -12.34 -0.41 4.78
C ASN A 4 -13.02 0.37 3.63
N GLU A 5 -12.82 1.69 3.54
CA GLU A 5 -13.32 2.51 2.43
C GLU A 5 -12.41 2.40 1.19
N ILE A 6 -11.19 1.87 1.35
CA ILE A 6 -10.25 1.70 0.25
C ILE A 6 -10.76 0.61 -0.69
N THR A 7 -10.82 0.95 -1.97
CA THR A 7 -11.31 0.05 -3.03
C THR A 7 -10.17 -0.57 -3.81
N ARG A 8 -10.46 -1.67 -4.51
CA ARG A 8 -9.52 -2.30 -5.45
C ARG A 8 -9.00 -1.31 -6.50
N SER A 9 -9.88 -0.44 -7.02
CA SER A 9 -9.51 0.57 -8.01
C SER A 9 -8.52 1.59 -7.45
N ALA A 10 -8.71 2.04 -6.20
CA ALA A 10 -7.80 2.97 -5.55
C ALA A 10 -6.40 2.36 -5.33
N ILE A 11 -6.34 1.07 -4.97
CA ILE A 11 -5.06 0.32 -4.89
C ILE A 11 -4.35 0.29 -6.24
N LEU A 12 -5.08 -0.01 -7.33
CA LEU A 12 -4.49 -0.06 -8.67
C LEU A 12 -4.01 1.31 -9.15
N GLN A 13 -4.69 2.39 -8.78
CA GLN A 13 -4.23 3.76 -9.07
C GLN A 13 -2.93 4.08 -8.34
N ALA A 14 -2.82 3.73 -7.05
CA ALA A 14 -1.59 3.89 -6.29
C ALA A 14 -0.43 3.06 -6.87
N VAL A 15 -0.71 1.83 -7.33
CA VAL A 15 0.27 0.97 -8.02
C VAL A 15 0.74 1.60 -9.34
N ALA A 16 -0.17 2.12 -10.16
CA ALA A 16 0.18 2.79 -11.41
C ALA A 16 1.04 4.04 -11.17
N GLU A 17 0.77 4.79 -10.11
CA GLU A 17 1.63 5.91 -9.72
C GLU A 17 3.01 5.44 -9.21
N TYR A 18 3.05 4.37 -8.41
CA TYR A 18 4.30 3.74 -7.97
C TYR A 18 5.15 3.32 -9.17
N ASP A 19 4.55 2.73 -10.19
CA ASP A 19 5.24 2.33 -11.42
C ASP A 19 5.76 3.54 -12.21
N ARG A 20 4.99 4.63 -12.26
CA ARG A 20 5.37 5.86 -12.97
C ARG A 20 6.50 6.62 -12.25
N LEU A 21 6.45 6.70 -10.92
CA LEU A 21 7.44 7.43 -10.11
C LEU A 21 8.69 6.61 -9.81
N GLY A 22 8.54 5.28 -9.72
CA GLY A 22 9.54 4.40 -9.14
C GLY A 22 9.46 4.38 -7.61
N ARG A 23 10.02 3.33 -7.03
CA ARG A 23 9.95 3.03 -5.58
C ARG A 23 10.39 4.19 -4.71
N ASP A 24 11.63 4.65 -4.87
CA ASP A 24 12.22 5.61 -3.92
C ASP A 24 11.49 6.96 -3.95
N ALA A 25 11.15 7.46 -5.14
CA ALA A 25 10.40 8.71 -5.29
C ALA A 25 8.97 8.59 -4.75
N PHE A 26 8.32 7.43 -4.91
CA PHE A 26 7.01 7.18 -4.33
C PHE A 26 7.07 7.16 -2.80
N LEU A 27 8.05 6.43 -2.24
CA LEU A 27 8.26 6.36 -0.80
C LEU A 27 8.54 7.73 -0.18
N GLU A 28 9.40 8.54 -0.81
CA GLU A 28 9.69 9.91 -0.38
C GLU A 28 8.44 10.79 -0.43
N ARG A 29 7.69 10.76 -1.54
CA ARG A 29 6.47 11.56 -1.75
C ARG A 29 5.43 11.34 -0.67
N TYR A 30 5.25 10.09 -0.22
CA TYR A 30 4.24 9.72 0.77
C TYR A 30 4.79 9.55 2.19
N GLY A 31 6.09 9.78 2.41
CA GLY A 31 6.73 9.68 3.72
C GLY A 31 6.81 8.24 4.27
N PHE A 32 6.93 7.23 3.40
CA PHE A 32 7.05 5.84 3.82
C PHE A 32 8.47 5.33 3.72
N GLY A 33 8.84 4.41 4.62
CA GLY A 33 10.01 3.56 4.45
C GLY A 33 9.70 2.28 3.67
N PRO A 34 10.72 1.59 3.14
CA PRO A 34 10.54 0.31 2.48
C PRO A 34 9.92 -0.74 3.41
N SER A 35 8.98 -1.51 2.89
CA SER A 35 8.33 -2.61 3.59
C SER A 35 9.31 -3.75 3.80
N ARG A 36 9.41 -4.24 5.04
CA ARG A 36 10.33 -5.31 5.43
C ARG A 36 9.70 -6.69 5.47
N SER A 37 8.39 -6.76 5.69
CA SER A 37 7.71 -8.02 6.03
C SER A 37 6.50 -8.34 5.18
N TYR A 38 5.76 -7.35 4.71
CA TYR A 38 4.55 -7.56 3.90
C TYR A 38 4.69 -6.75 2.61
N LEU A 39 4.60 -7.43 1.48
CA LEU A 39 4.62 -6.84 0.14
C LEU A 39 3.33 -7.18 -0.59
N LEU A 40 2.83 -6.24 -1.37
CA LEU A 40 1.74 -6.48 -2.32
C LEU A 40 2.36 -7.08 -3.60
N GLU A 41 1.82 -8.18 -4.10
CA GLU A 41 2.22 -8.73 -5.40
C GLU A 41 1.11 -8.52 -6.45
N ILE A 42 1.50 -7.99 -7.62
CA ILE A 42 0.64 -7.89 -8.80
C ILE A 42 1.48 -8.31 -10.00
N ASP A 43 1.00 -9.32 -10.74
CA ASP A 43 1.63 -9.83 -11.96
C ASP A 43 3.15 -10.16 -11.78
N GLY A 44 3.52 -10.71 -10.63
CA GLY A 44 4.89 -11.08 -10.28
C GLY A 44 5.79 -9.90 -9.86
N LYS A 45 5.24 -8.69 -9.74
CA LYS A 45 5.95 -7.52 -9.22
C LYS A 45 5.52 -7.20 -7.80
N GLU A 46 6.52 -6.91 -6.96
CA GLU A 46 6.31 -6.60 -5.54
C GLU A 46 6.30 -5.09 -5.27
N TYR A 47 5.42 -4.68 -4.35
CA TYR A 47 5.20 -3.30 -3.95
C TYR A 47 5.17 -3.17 -2.42
N ASP A 48 5.60 -2.00 -1.91
CA ASP A 48 5.59 -1.70 -0.49
C ASP A 48 4.14 -1.58 0.03
N SER A 49 3.61 -2.67 0.61
CA SER A 49 2.18 -2.83 0.91
C SER A 49 1.58 -1.66 1.71
N LYS A 50 2.33 -1.16 2.70
CA LYS A 50 1.89 -0.03 3.52
C LYS A 50 1.84 1.28 2.72
N ALA A 51 2.85 1.53 1.89
CA ALA A 51 2.90 2.75 1.10
C ALA A 51 1.78 2.79 0.05
N ILE A 52 1.49 1.64 -0.59
CA ILE A 52 0.38 1.53 -1.54
C ILE A 52 -0.96 1.81 -0.87
N VAL A 53 -1.23 1.22 0.30
CA VAL A 53 -2.48 1.46 1.04
C VAL A 53 -2.61 2.92 1.46
N GLY A 54 -1.52 3.54 1.91
CA GLY A 54 -1.51 4.94 2.32
C GLY A 54 -1.84 5.89 1.17
N ALA A 55 -1.20 5.68 0.01
CA ALA A 55 -1.48 6.44 -1.19
C ALA A 55 -2.89 6.19 -1.73
N ALA A 56 -3.37 4.94 -1.71
CA ALA A 56 -4.70 4.55 -2.18
C ALA A 56 -5.83 5.29 -1.47
N HIS A 57 -5.67 5.61 -0.18
CA HIS A 57 -6.66 6.41 0.54
C HIS A 57 -6.87 7.80 -0.10
N GLY A 58 -5.82 8.43 -0.65
CA GLY A 58 -5.91 9.70 -1.36
C GLY A 58 -6.58 9.64 -2.74
N TYR A 59 -6.84 8.44 -3.26
CA TYR A 59 -7.62 8.22 -4.47
C TYR A 59 -9.12 8.10 -4.21
N LEU A 60 -9.55 8.10 -2.93
CA LEU A 60 -10.95 8.17 -2.55
C LEU A 60 -11.45 9.61 -2.62
N SER A 61 -12.71 9.81 -3.02
CA SER A 61 -13.28 11.14 -3.18
C SER A 61 -13.26 11.93 -1.87
N GLY A 62 -12.56 13.08 -1.87
CA GLY A 62 -12.48 13.98 -0.71
C GLY A 62 -11.60 13.48 0.44
N ARG A 63 -10.71 12.51 0.17
CA ARG A 63 -9.76 11.98 1.16
C ARG A 63 -8.33 12.36 0.78
N GLU A 64 -7.46 12.46 1.78
CA GLU A 64 -6.03 12.68 1.60
C GLU A 64 -5.27 11.36 1.78
N PRO A 65 -4.07 11.19 1.19
CA PRO A 65 -3.22 10.03 1.46
C PRO A 65 -2.94 9.88 2.96
N LEU A 66 -2.88 8.64 3.44
CA LEU A 66 -2.45 8.35 4.81
C LEU A 66 -0.93 8.25 4.87
N GLY A 67 -0.34 8.86 5.89
CA GLY A 67 1.08 8.75 6.23
C GLY A 67 1.42 7.48 7.02
N SER A 68 2.72 7.25 7.23
CA SER A 68 3.23 6.06 7.91
C SER A 68 2.79 5.93 9.36
N ASP A 69 2.49 7.02 10.05
CA ASP A 69 2.13 7.01 11.48
C ASP A 69 0.62 6.85 11.70
N GLU A 70 -0.17 6.91 10.63
CA GLU A 70 -1.63 6.86 10.69
C GLU A 70 -2.20 5.44 10.74
N PHE A 71 -1.41 4.44 10.35
CA PHE A 71 -1.78 3.02 10.44
C PHE A 71 -0.54 2.11 10.45
N SER A 72 -0.72 0.83 10.78
CA SER A 72 0.36 -0.16 10.72
C SER A 72 0.37 -0.93 9.40
N GLY A 73 1.55 -1.39 8.96
CA GLY A 73 1.70 -2.18 7.73
C GLY A 73 1.57 -3.70 7.92
N GLY A 74 1.32 -4.15 9.15
CA GLY A 74 1.37 -5.57 9.51
C GLY A 74 0.12 -6.36 9.10
N LYS A 75 0.10 -7.64 9.52
CA LYS A 75 -0.99 -8.60 9.30
C LYS A 75 -2.37 -8.06 9.67
N ASP A 76 -2.45 -7.13 10.62
CA ASP A 76 -3.73 -6.65 11.15
C ASP A 76 -4.35 -5.49 10.35
N HIS A 77 -3.59 -4.81 9.49
CA HIS A 77 -4.06 -3.57 8.84
C HIS A 77 -3.86 -3.61 7.32
N ALA A 78 -2.69 -3.21 6.80
CA ALA A 78 -2.47 -3.10 5.35
C ALA A 78 -2.57 -4.45 4.62
N ALA A 79 -1.87 -5.47 5.13
CA ALA A 79 -1.86 -6.80 4.54
C ALA A 79 -3.26 -7.45 4.53
N LYS A 80 -4.01 -7.27 5.63
CA LYS A 80 -5.40 -7.76 5.72
C LYS A 80 -6.31 -7.07 4.72
N LEU A 81 -6.27 -5.74 4.64
CA LEU A 81 -7.08 -4.99 3.68
C LEU A 81 -6.80 -5.45 2.24
N LEU A 82 -5.53 -5.57 1.86
CA LEU A 82 -5.15 -6.02 0.52
C LEU A 82 -5.69 -7.43 0.22
N SER A 83 -5.56 -8.33 1.19
CA SER A 83 -6.10 -9.70 1.07
C SER A 83 -7.63 -9.71 0.95
N ASP A 84 -8.32 -8.90 1.77
CA ASP A 84 -9.79 -8.78 1.75
C ASP A 84 -10.29 -8.18 0.41
N LEU A 85 -9.46 -7.37 -0.27
CA LEU A 85 -9.69 -6.84 -1.62
C LEU A 85 -9.29 -7.81 -2.75
N GLY A 86 -8.81 -9.01 -2.41
CA GLY A 86 -8.44 -10.06 -3.36
C GLY A 86 -7.06 -9.89 -4.00
N PHE A 87 -6.15 -9.16 -3.36
CA PHE A 87 -4.75 -9.08 -3.78
C PHE A 87 -3.88 -10.13 -3.09
N GLU A 88 -2.84 -10.55 -3.79
CA GLU A 88 -1.77 -11.40 -3.26
C GLU A 88 -0.87 -10.58 -2.33
N VAL A 89 -0.61 -11.08 -1.12
CA VAL A 89 0.31 -10.46 -0.16
C VAL A 89 1.42 -11.46 0.17
N VAL A 90 2.65 -11.07 -0.17
CA VAL A 90 3.85 -11.87 0.08
C VAL A 90 4.42 -11.48 1.44
N VAL A 91 4.66 -12.48 2.28
CA VAL A 91 5.35 -12.30 3.55
C VAL A 91 6.83 -12.60 3.38
N ARG A 92 7.67 -11.60 3.62
CA ARG A 92 9.13 -11.76 3.67
C ARG A 92 9.56 -11.85 5.12
N THR A 93 9.94 -13.04 5.56
CA THR A 93 10.64 -13.19 6.84
C THR A 93 12.07 -12.72 6.61
N ALA A 94 12.49 -11.64 7.27
CA ALA A 94 13.90 -11.33 7.37
C ALA A 94 14.54 -12.47 8.16
N GLY A 95 15.36 -13.28 7.49
CA GLY A 95 16.25 -14.26 8.11
C GLY A 95 17.40 -13.59 8.83
#